data_AF-A0A5F9CBX2-F1
#
_entry.id   AF-A0A5F9CBX2-F1
#
_cell.length_a   1.000
_cell.length_b   1.000
_cell.length_c   1.000
_cell.angle_alpha   90.00
_cell.angle_beta   90.00
_cell.angle_gamma   90.00
#
_symmetry.space_group_name_H-M   'P 1'
#
loop_
_entity.id
_entity.type
_entity.pdbx_description
1 polymer ?
#
loop_
_entity_poly.entity_id
_entity_poly.type
_entity_poly.pdbx_seq_one_letter_code
_entity_poly.pdbx_strand_id
1 'polypeptide(L)'
;MTDFLVQESGHWKQLLLLKQVLYTHTNILTWTKCFLSFGVRSQQQELEQNPQSLSIAQGALASFNCTYSTASQNFMWYRQYAGKGPELVMSIYASGEKVEGRFTAQLSTAGRYVSLLIRDSQLRDSATYLCALSTQHSPDTCSLYPNPLGTQKCGALTLQGAGFLCDIHGN
;
A
#
# COMPACT_ATOMS: atom_id res chain seq x y z
N MET A 1 48.94 -43.44 33.46
CA MET A 1 50.37 -43.77 33.40
C MET A 1 51.09 -42.49 33.03
N THR A 2 51.56 -41.81 34.08
CA THR A 2 52.58 -40.75 34.20
C THR A 2 53.14 -40.03 32.94
N ASP A 3 52.96 -38.71 32.96
CA ASP A 3 53.94 -37.61 32.79
C ASP A 3 55.05 -37.68 31.74
N PHE A 4 55.12 -36.61 30.91
CA PHE A 4 56.30 -35.73 30.87
C PHE A 4 55.94 -34.37 30.25
N LEU A 5 56.24 -33.29 30.98
CA LEU A 5 56.15 -31.90 30.56
C LEU A 5 57.23 -31.59 29.51
N VAL A 6 56.89 -30.91 28.42
CA VAL A 6 57.83 -30.06 27.68
C VAL A 6 57.17 -28.72 27.36
N GLN A 7 57.83 -27.67 27.84
CA GLN A 7 57.49 -26.26 27.77
C GLN A 7 57.83 -25.70 26.39
N GLU A 8 56.87 -25.06 25.71
CA GLU A 8 57.05 -24.38 24.42
C GLU A 8 56.68 -22.89 24.52
N SER A 9 57.34 -22.10 23.69
CA SER A 9 57.83 -20.74 23.95
C SER A 9 56.83 -19.59 23.64
N GLY A 10 56.92 -18.50 24.42
CA GLY A 10 55.99 -17.35 24.42
C GLY A 10 56.08 -16.37 23.23
N HIS A 11 56.78 -16.68 22.15
CA HIS A 11 56.94 -15.77 21.00
C HIS A 11 55.81 -15.87 19.96
N TRP A 12 55.14 -17.04 19.88
CA TRP A 12 54.07 -17.30 18.89
C TRP A 12 52.70 -16.71 19.28
N LYS A 13 52.48 -16.44 20.58
CA LYS A 13 51.24 -15.81 21.06
C LYS A 13 51.10 -14.37 20.55
N GLN A 14 52.20 -13.62 20.43
CA GLN A 14 52.20 -12.22 19.98
C GLN A 14 51.83 -12.09 18.49
N LEU A 15 52.31 -13.00 17.64
CA LEU A 15 52.03 -12.99 16.19
C LEU A 15 50.58 -13.33 15.85
N LEU A 16 49.93 -14.20 16.64
CA LEU A 16 48.52 -14.54 16.48
C LEU A 16 47.61 -13.37 16.88
N LEU A 17 47.96 -12.61 17.92
CA LEU A 17 47.22 -11.43 18.35
C LEU A 17 47.33 -10.28 17.33
N LEU A 18 48.50 -10.06 16.71
CA LEU A 18 48.66 -9.05 15.66
C LEU A 18 47.86 -9.38 14.38
N LYS A 19 47.79 -10.66 13.99
CA LYS A 19 46.92 -11.11 12.88
C LYS A 19 45.44 -10.91 13.21
N GLN A 20 45.01 -11.17 14.45
CA GLN A 20 43.63 -10.95 14.90
C GLN A 20 43.25 -9.45 14.91
N VAL A 21 44.15 -8.57 15.38
CA VAL A 21 43.93 -7.11 15.44
C VAL A 21 43.88 -6.48 14.03
N LEU A 22 44.77 -6.88 13.12
CA LEU A 22 44.74 -6.42 11.73
C LEU A 22 43.48 -6.89 10.97
N TYR A 23 42.99 -8.11 11.25
CA TYR A 23 41.76 -8.65 10.67
C TYR A 23 40.49 -7.91 11.15
N THR A 24 40.49 -7.39 12.38
CA THR A 24 39.39 -6.57 12.90
C THR A 24 39.41 -5.12 12.41
N HIS A 25 40.57 -4.57 12.06
CA HIS A 25 40.68 -3.18 11.60
C HIS A 25 40.15 -2.96 10.16
N THR A 26 40.22 -3.97 9.28
CA THR A 26 39.70 -3.89 7.91
C THR A 26 38.17 -4.04 7.83
N ASN A 27 37.55 -4.69 8.82
CA ASN A 27 36.09 -4.92 8.88
C ASN A 27 35.30 -3.73 9.46
N ILE A 28 35.91 -2.91 10.32
CA ILE A 28 35.21 -1.76 10.93
C ILE A 28 34.93 -0.65 9.90
N LEU A 29 35.84 -0.39 8.96
CA LEU A 29 35.66 0.62 7.91
C LEU A 29 34.66 0.20 6.82
N THR A 30 34.45 -1.10 6.63
CA THR A 30 33.50 -1.66 5.66
C THR A 30 32.08 -1.77 6.23
N TRP A 31 31.92 -1.85 7.56
CA TRP A 31 30.61 -1.86 8.19
C TRP A 31 29.93 -0.49 8.21
N THR A 32 30.67 0.61 8.39
CA THR A 32 30.07 1.97 8.42
C THR A 32 29.53 2.43 7.07
N LYS A 33 29.97 1.83 5.96
CA LYS A 33 29.45 2.14 4.61
C LYS A 33 28.17 1.40 4.25
N CYS A 34 27.77 0.36 5.00
CA CYS A 34 26.54 -0.39 4.73
C CYS A 34 25.28 0.19 5.40
N PHE A 35 25.42 1.16 6.32
CA PHE A 35 24.28 1.66 7.10
C PHE A 35 23.58 2.92 6.55
N LEU A 36 24.07 3.55 5.49
CA LEU A 36 23.56 4.87 5.03
C LEU A 36 22.92 4.90 3.63
N SER A 37 22.34 3.79 3.16
CA SER A 37 21.56 3.80 1.92
C SER A 37 20.25 3.01 2.01
N PHE A 38 19.53 3.12 3.13
CA PHE A 38 18.07 2.89 3.09
C PHE A 38 17.39 4.16 2.56
N GLY A 39 17.47 4.36 1.25
CA GLY A 39 16.59 5.32 0.58
C GLY A 39 15.15 4.84 0.77
N VAL A 40 14.37 5.55 1.60
CA VAL A 40 12.92 5.36 1.66
C VAL A 40 12.39 5.72 0.27
N ARG A 41 12.07 4.72 -0.54
CA ARG A 41 11.38 4.92 -1.81
C ARG A 41 9.96 5.38 -1.46
N SER A 42 9.72 6.69 -1.53
CA SER A 42 8.37 7.24 -1.44
C SER A 42 7.57 6.62 -2.60
N GLN A 43 6.63 5.73 -2.31
CA GLN A 43 5.68 5.27 -3.32
C GLN A 43 4.81 6.48 -3.65
N GLN A 44 4.81 6.94 -4.90
CA GLN A 44 3.88 7.97 -5.32
C GLN A 44 2.46 7.44 -5.17
N GLN A 45 1.65 8.16 -4.40
CA GLN A 45 0.24 7.86 -4.20
C GLN A 45 -0.50 8.12 -5.52
N GLU A 46 -1.10 7.09 -6.13
CA GLU A 46 -1.82 7.24 -7.40
C GLU A 46 -3.24 7.78 -7.23
N LEU A 47 -3.78 7.68 -6.01
CA LEU A 47 -5.11 8.12 -5.61
C LEU A 47 -5.04 9.03 -4.38
N GLU A 48 -5.70 10.18 -4.47
CA GLU A 48 -5.87 11.08 -3.33
C GLU A 48 -7.36 11.23 -3.01
N GLN A 49 -7.69 10.99 -1.75
CA GLN A 49 -9.07 10.86 -1.27
C GLN A 49 -9.41 12.06 -0.36
N ASN A 50 -10.44 12.85 -0.72
CA ASN A 50 -11.02 13.94 0.09
C ASN A 50 -12.58 13.85 0.22
N PRO A 51 -13.19 14.14 1.40
CA PRO A 51 -12.58 14.47 2.70
C PRO A 51 -12.29 13.24 3.55
N GLN A 52 -11.16 13.24 4.28
CA GLN A 52 -10.72 12.09 5.12
C GLN A 52 -11.77 11.63 6.14
N SER A 53 -12.54 12.58 6.67
CA SER A 53 -13.71 12.31 7.49
C SER A 53 -14.87 13.21 7.10
N LEU A 54 -16.08 12.68 7.19
CA LEU A 54 -17.31 13.39 6.88
C LEU A 54 -18.35 13.09 7.96
N SER A 55 -18.87 14.13 8.60
CA SER A 55 -19.97 14.03 9.56
C SER A 55 -21.18 14.81 9.03
N ILE A 56 -22.29 14.13 8.81
CA ILE A 56 -23.52 14.72 8.25
C ILE A 56 -24.78 14.24 8.97
N ALA A 57 -25.89 14.98 8.82
CA ALA A 57 -27.18 14.57 9.32
C ALA A 57 -27.85 13.54 8.38
N GLN A 58 -28.67 12.66 8.95
CA GLN A 58 -29.51 11.75 8.18
C GLN A 58 -30.37 12.51 7.17
N GLY A 59 -30.48 11.98 5.95
CA GLY A 59 -31.18 12.61 4.84
C GLY A 59 -30.32 13.59 4.05
N ALA A 60 -29.15 14.01 4.56
CA ALA A 60 -28.24 14.87 3.82
C ALA A 60 -27.53 14.12 2.68
N LEU A 61 -26.96 14.89 1.74
CA LEU A 61 -26.13 14.37 0.65
C LEU A 61 -24.71 14.09 1.18
N ALA A 62 -24.29 12.82 1.17
CA ALA A 62 -22.88 12.49 1.36
C ALA A 62 -22.14 12.58 0.02
N SER A 63 -20.94 13.17 0.02
CA SER A 63 -20.12 13.31 -1.18
C SER A 63 -18.67 12.95 -0.87
N PHE A 64 -18.15 11.96 -1.57
CA PHE A 64 -16.77 11.49 -1.48
C PHE A 64 -16.08 11.75 -2.82
N ASN A 65 -14.84 12.26 -2.80
CA ASN A 65 -14.11 12.58 -4.02
C ASN A 65 -12.71 11.98 -4.00
N CYS A 66 -12.32 11.36 -5.12
CA CYS A 66 -11.07 10.68 -5.31
C CYS A 66 -10.40 11.23 -6.57
N THR A 67 -9.32 11.99 -6.41
CA THR A 67 -8.48 12.45 -7.52
C THR A 67 -7.45 11.39 -7.87
N TYR A 68 -7.08 11.31 -9.15
CA TYR A 68 -6.18 10.27 -9.63
C TYR A 68 -5.19 10.81 -10.66
N SER A 69 -3.98 10.27 -10.67
CA SER A 69 -2.90 10.68 -11.60
C SER A 69 -2.67 9.68 -12.75
N THR A 70 -3.33 8.52 -12.72
CA THR A 70 -3.13 7.43 -13.68
C THR A 70 -3.95 7.58 -14.96
N ALA A 71 -3.59 6.85 -16.01
CA ALA A 71 -4.38 6.76 -17.25
C ALA A 71 -5.56 5.78 -17.17
N SER A 72 -5.73 5.09 -16.04
CA SER A 72 -6.80 4.11 -15.83
C SER A 72 -8.17 4.78 -15.81
N GLN A 73 -9.17 4.08 -16.34
CA GLN A 73 -10.58 4.51 -16.32
C GLN A 73 -11.47 3.57 -15.53
N ASN A 74 -10.88 2.54 -14.91
CA ASN A 74 -11.59 1.53 -14.14
C ASN A 74 -11.55 1.88 -12.66
N PHE A 75 -12.63 2.49 -12.16
CA PHE A 75 -12.74 2.90 -10.77
C PHE A 75 -13.84 2.12 -10.05
N MET A 76 -13.55 1.80 -8.79
CA MET A 76 -14.47 1.11 -7.91
C MET A 76 -14.54 1.82 -6.56
N TRP A 77 -15.73 1.90 -6.01
CA TRP A 77 -16.00 2.36 -4.67
C TRP A 77 -16.36 1.18 -3.78
N TYR A 78 -15.65 1.06 -2.67
CA TYR A 78 -15.90 0.07 -1.64
C TYR A 78 -16.40 0.74 -0.36
N ARG A 79 -17.16 0.00 0.42
CA ARG A 79 -17.59 0.35 1.77
C ARG A 79 -17.08 -0.69 2.74
N GLN A 80 -16.54 -0.26 3.86
CA GLN A 80 -16.00 -1.11 4.90
C GLN A 80 -16.58 -0.71 6.25
N TYR A 81 -17.33 -1.62 6.86
CA TYR A 81 -17.74 -1.50 8.25
C TYR A 81 -16.60 -1.92 9.19
N ALA A 82 -16.57 -1.36 10.40
CA ALA A 82 -15.57 -1.73 11.41
C ALA A 82 -15.58 -3.25 11.65
N GLY A 83 -14.40 -3.88 11.59
CA GLY A 83 -14.23 -5.32 11.76
C GLY A 83 -14.68 -6.20 10.59
N LYS A 84 -15.13 -5.61 9.46
CA LYS A 84 -15.49 -6.34 8.24
C LYS A 84 -14.53 -6.06 7.08
N GLY A 85 -14.58 -6.92 6.06
CA GLY A 85 -13.88 -6.68 4.80
C GLY A 85 -14.56 -5.60 3.95
N PRO A 86 -13.85 -5.02 2.95
CA PRO A 86 -14.46 -4.09 2.00
C PRO A 86 -15.51 -4.77 1.11
N GLU A 87 -16.66 -4.14 0.93
CA GLU A 87 -17.76 -4.55 0.05
C GLU A 87 -17.87 -3.58 -1.14
N LEU A 88 -18.02 -4.09 -2.36
CA LEU A 88 -18.18 -3.25 -3.54
C LEU A 88 -19.53 -2.52 -3.49
N VAL A 89 -19.50 -1.19 -3.59
CA VAL A 89 -20.70 -0.32 -3.64
C VAL A 89 -21.04 0.04 -5.08
N MET A 90 -20.04 0.51 -5.84
CA MET A 90 -20.25 0.91 -7.23
C MET A 90 -18.97 0.77 -8.04
N SER A 91 -19.12 0.53 -9.34
CA SER A 91 -18.03 0.64 -10.31
C SER A 91 -18.42 1.51 -11.50
N ILE A 92 -17.45 2.24 -12.01
CA ILE A 92 -17.57 3.11 -13.18
C ILE A 92 -16.33 2.96 -14.06
N TYR A 93 -16.56 2.80 -15.36
CA TYR A 93 -15.53 2.46 -16.36
C TYR A 93 -15.42 3.46 -17.50
N ALA A 94 -16.30 4.47 -17.51
CA ALA A 94 -16.38 5.48 -18.56
C ALA A 94 -16.70 6.84 -17.94
N SER A 95 -16.19 7.90 -18.55
CA SER A 95 -16.49 9.27 -18.13
C SER A 95 -17.99 9.53 -18.18
N GLY A 96 -18.52 10.22 -17.17
CA GLY A 96 -19.94 10.49 -17.03
C GLY A 96 -20.45 10.15 -15.64
N GLU A 97 -21.75 9.89 -15.55
CA GLU A 97 -22.45 9.59 -14.30
C GLU A 97 -23.12 8.22 -14.39
N LYS A 98 -23.05 7.46 -13.29
CA LYS A 98 -23.77 6.20 -13.10
C LYS A 98 -24.59 6.30 -11.82
N VAL A 99 -25.89 6.04 -11.92
CA VAL A 99 -26.83 6.10 -10.79
C VAL A 99 -27.36 4.71 -10.48
N GLU A 100 -27.23 4.27 -9.23
CA GLU A 100 -27.78 3.01 -8.73
C GLU A 100 -28.49 3.24 -7.39
N GLY A 101 -29.83 3.33 -7.44
CA GLY A 101 -30.65 3.63 -6.28
C GLY A 101 -30.32 5.01 -5.69
N ARG A 102 -29.86 5.04 -4.44
CA ARG A 102 -29.44 6.27 -3.75
C ARG A 102 -27.98 6.66 -4.04
N PHE A 103 -27.20 5.76 -4.63
CA PHE A 103 -25.79 5.97 -4.90
C PHE A 103 -25.61 6.55 -6.30
N THR A 104 -24.63 7.42 -6.47
CA THR A 104 -24.23 7.98 -7.76
C THR A 104 -22.72 8.03 -7.84
N ALA A 105 -22.10 7.43 -8.85
CA ALA A 105 -20.69 7.64 -9.15
C ALA A 105 -20.54 8.56 -10.35
N GLN A 106 -19.60 9.49 -10.26
CA GLN A 106 -19.30 10.41 -11.36
C GLN A 106 -17.81 10.32 -11.65
N LEU A 107 -17.46 10.01 -12.90
CA LEU A 107 -16.09 9.96 -13.36
C LEU A 107 -15.84 11.11 -14.33
N SER A 108 -14.85 11.94 -14.04
CA SER A 108 -14.36 12.99 -14.93
C SER A 108 -12.94 12.71 -15.35
N THR A 109 -12.77 12.28 -16.61
CA THR A 109 -11.44 12.04 -17.18
C THR A 109 -10.66 13.33 -17.44
N ALA A 110 -11.36 14.40 -17.81
CA ALA A 110 -10.77 15.72 -17.99
C ALA A 110 -10.36 16.34 -16.65
N GLY A 111 -11.21 16.22 -15.62
CA GLY A 111 -10.95 16.73 -14.27
C GLY A 111 -10.07 15.83 -13.41
N ARG A 112 -9.77 14.60 -13.87
CA ARG A 112 -8.97 13.60 -13.16
C ARG A 112 -9.50 13.29 -11.76
N TYR A 113 -10.81 13.12 -11.65
CA TYR A 113 -11.46 12.73 -10.40
C TYR A 113 -12.61 11.75 -10.62
N VAL A 114 -12.89 10.97 -9.59
CA VAL A 114 -14.08 10.13 -9.45
C VAL A 114 -14.74 10.45 -8.12
N SER A 115 -16.05 10.68 -8.12
CA SER A 115 -16.83 10.94 -6.90
C SER A 115 -17.87 9.86 -6.68
N LEU A 116 -18.25 9.67 -5.41
CA LEU A 116 -19.39 8.89 -4.97
C LEU A 116 -20.32 9.81 -4.17
N LEU A 117 -21.58 9.85 -4.55
CA LEU A 117 -22.63 10.58 -3.86
C LEU A 117 -23.65 9.60 -3.29
N ILE A 118 -24.11 9.86 -2.08
CA ILE A 118 -25.20 9.12 -1.43
C ILE A 118 -26.31 10.12 -1.10
N ARG A 119 -27.42 10.03 -1.85
CA ARG A 119 -28.63 10.81 -1.58
C ARG A 119 -29.44 10.17 -0.45
N ASP A 120 -30.22 10.98 0.26
CA ASP A 120 -31.04 10.55 1.40
C ASP A 120 -30.25 9.62 2.34
N SER A 121 -29.09 10.08 2.81
CA SER A 121 -28.16 9.28 3.62
C SER A 121 -28.84 8.71 4.87
N GLN A 122 -28.51 7.47 5.22
CA GLN A 122 -29.15 6.73 6.31
C GLN A 122 -28.12 6.35 7.37
N LEU A 123 -28.53 6.16 8.62
CA LEU A 123 -27.62 5.77 9.72
C LEU A 123 -26.80 4.50 9.39
N ARG A 124 -27.35 3.58 8.61
CA ARG A 124 -26.67 2.35 8.16
C ARG A 124 -25.58 2.58 7.12
N ASP A 125 -25.53 3.76 6.50
CA ASP A 125 -24.52 4.12 5.50
C ASP A 125 -23.22 4.60 6.16
N SER A 126 -23.21 4.83 7.49
CA SER A 126 -22.01 5.18 8.26
C SER A 126 -20.98 4.06 8.20
N ALA A 127 -19.85 4.33 7.57
CA ALA A 127 -18.80 3.36 7.29
C ALA A 127 -17.55 4.05 6.74
N THR A 128 -16.49 3.27 6.53
CA THR A 128 -15.31 3.72 5.79
C THR A 128 -15.51 3.49 4.29
N TYR A 129 -15.39 4.53 3.44
CA TYR A 129 -15.47 4.39 1.99
C TYR A 129 -14.07 4.43 1.35
N LEU A 130 -13.80 3.51 0.44
CA LEU A 130 -12.49 3.31 -0.18
C LEU A 130 -12.60 3.45 -1.69
N CYS A 131 -11.75 4.28 -2.28
CA CYS A 131 -11.60 4.39 -3.72
C CYS A 131 -10.53 3.41 -4.19
N ALA A 132 -10.83 2.65 -5.24
CA ALA A 132 -9.91 1.72 -5.86
C ALA A 132 -9.84 2.00 -7.35
N LEU A 133 -8.66 1.76 -7.92
CA LEU A 133 -8.49 1.68 -9.36
C LEU A 133 -7.90 0.34 -9.74
N SER A 134 -8.23 -0.12 -10.94
CA SER A 134 -7.54 -1.23 -11.58
C SER A 134 -6.57 -0.66 -12.60
N THR A 135 -5.26 -0.71 -12.30
CA THR A 135 -4.24 -0.46 -13.32
C THR A 135 -4.07 -1.74 -14.14
N GLN A 136 -4.27 -1.63 -15.45
CA GLN A 136 -3.62 -2.56 -16.36
C GLN A 136 -2.16 -2.08 -16.49
N HIS A 137 -1.28 -2.55 -15.59
CA HIS A 137 0.14 -2.43 -15.90
C HIS A 137 0.39 -3.19 -17.21
N SER A 138 0.96 -2.51 -18.21
CA SER A 138 1.55 -3.19 -19.38
C SER A 138 2.55 -4.22 -18.86
N PRO A 139 2.51 -5.48 -19.32
CA PRO A 139 3.39 -6.53 -18.85
C PRO A 139 4.75 -6.38 -19.54
N ASP A 140 5.48 -5.31 -19.27
CA ASP A 140 6.92 -5.37 -19.49
C ASP A 140 7.49 -6.28 -18.41
N THR A 141 7.49 -7.57 -18.74
CA THR A 141 7.89 -8.77 -17.97
C THR A 141 6.76 -9.54 -17.25
N CYS A 142 5.71 -9.95 -17.96
CA CYS A 142 5.11 -11.28 -17.68
C CYS A 142 5.87 -12.33 -18.48
N SER A 143 6.98 -12.84 -17.94
CA SER A 143 7.62 -14.03 -18.48
C SER A 143 6.72 -15.23 -18.21
N LEU A 144 6.16 -15.80 -19.28
CA LEU A 144 5.49 -17.10 -19.27
C LEU A 144 6.54 -18.19 -19.00
N TYR A 145 6.80 -18.49 -17.73
CA TYR A 145 7.41 -19.77 -17.37
C TYR A 145 6.31 -20.67 -16.81
N PRO A 146 5.95 -21.79 -17.46
CA PRO A 146 4.94 -22.69 -16.94
C PRO A 146 5.55 -23.49 -15.77
N ASN A 147 5.35 -23.01 -14.54
CA ASN A 147 5.56 -23.85 -13.35
C ASN A 147 4.23 -24.50 -12.94
N PRO A 148 4.18 -25.81 -12.61
CA PRO A 148 2.92 -26.56 -12.38
C PRO A 148 2.16 -26.23 -11.08
N LEU A 149 2.51 -25.14 -10.40
CA LEU A 149 1.92 -24.68 -9.13
C LEU A 149 1.43 -23.21 -9.21
N GLY A 150 1.17 -22.74 -10.42
CA GLY A 150 1.01 -21.32 -10.75
C GLY A 150 -0.13 -20.60 -10.02
N THR A 151 0.24 -19.59 -9.22
CA THR A 151 -0.60 -18.42 -9.03
C THR A 151 -0.36 -17.47 -10.20
N GLN A 152 -1.32 -17.38 -11.13
CA GLN A 152 -1.34 -16.30 -12.11
C GLN A 152 -1.58 -14.97 -11.36
N LYS A 153 -0.68 -14.00 -11.52
CA LYS A 153 -0.98 -12.62 -11.12
C LYS A 153 -1.65 -11.90 -12.30
N CYS A 154 -2.98 -11.88 -12.30
CA CYS A 154 -3.77 -10.94 -13.09
C CYS A 154 -3.77 -9.55 -12.42
N GLY A 155 -4.09 -8.51 -13.20
CA GLY A 155 -3.96 -7.08 -12.84
C GLY A 155 -4.18 -6.74 -11.37
N ALA A 156 -3.26 -5.96 -10.80
CA ALA A 156 -3.35 -5.55 -9.41
C ALA A 156 -4.54 -4.58 -9.22
N LEU A 157 -5.47 -4.94 -8.33
CA LEU A 157 -6.38 -3.99 -7.73
C LEU A 157 -5.60 -3.22 -6.68
N THR A 158 -5.38 -1.94 -6.94
CA THR A 158 -4.57 -1.12 -6.06
C THR A 158 -5.51 -0.25 -5.21
N LEU A 159 -5.68 -0.64 -3.95
CA LEU A 159 -6.33 0.17 -2.92
C LEU A 159 -5.30 1.18 -2.42
N GLN A 160 -5.14 2.28 -3.17
CA GLN A 160 -4.09 3.28 -2.92
C GLN A 160 -4.63 4.56 -2.31
N GLY A 161 -5.69 4.51 -1.50
CA GLY A 161 -6.21 5.69 -0.81
C GLY A 161 -6.45 5.43 0.68
N ALA A 162 -6.31 6.49 1.48
CA ALA A 162 -6.75 6.48 2.87
C ALA A 162 -8.28 6.43 2.88
N GLY A 163 -8.86 5.46 3.58
CA GLY A 163 -10.31 5.32 3.67
C GLY A 163 -11.00 6.54 4.27
N PHE A 164 -12.19 6.84 3.75
CA PHE A 164 -13.04 7.92 4.20
C PHE A 164 -13.94 7.50 5.34
N LEU A 165 -13.72 8.02 6.54
CA LEU A 165 -14.68 7.78 7.62
C LEU A 165 -15.93 8.64 7.40
N CYS A 166 -17.10 8.02 7.28
CA CYS A 166 -18.37 8.73 7.21
C CYS A 166 -19.24 8.40 8.41
N ASP A 167 -19.62 9.43 9.17
CA ASP A 167 -20.51 9.36 10.32
C ASP A 167 -21.81 10.11 10.03
N ILE A 168 -22.93 9.39 10.01
CA ILE A 168 -24.27 9.93 9.80
C ILE A 168 -25.02 9.92 11.12
N HIS A 169 -25.48 11.09 11.55
CA HIS A 169 -26.16 11.29 12.83
C HIS A 169 -27.67 11.45 12.63
N GLY A 170 -28.46 10.95 13.58
CA GLY A 170 -29.91 11.15 13.60
C GLY A 170 -30.25 12.61 13.86
N ASN A 171 -31.40 13.04 13.35
CA ASN A 171 -31.94 14.38 13.61
C ASN A 171 -32.68 14.43 14.96
#